data_AF-A0A1I4H4D3-F1
#
_entry.id   AF-A0A1I4H4D3-F1
#
_cell.length_a   1.000
_cell.length_b   1.000
_cell.length_c   1.000
_cell.angle_alpha   90.00
_cell.angle_beta   90.00
_cell.angle_gamma   90.00
#
_symmetry.space_group_name_H-M   'P 1'
#
loop_
_entity.id
_entity.type
_entity.pdbx_description
1 polymer ?
#
loop_
_entity_poly.entity_id
_entity_poly.type
_entity_poly.pdbx_seq_one_letter_code
_entity_poly.pdbx_strand_id
1 'polypeptide(L)'
;MPTLDQAVEQQHQAGLDDGLGLQIEFESFPDIELAFESLARERSGIELLNVRHDEHRVFATVFVPDSKLVIFEKLITSYLDESKDLKKGPSNHTLLNAISEIRAATLQALWTDTPESMPTSDDESLWWEVWLPVKGDWQAAINQFRELAVGLGFRVAPGELVFPERIVLLVYGAVHQMKRSMITLNNIAELRRAKETAEFFDSLSPEEQPEWVNDLNDRLTLPDEKADVPHICLLDTGVNNGHPLLQSALADADIHSVEPAWGLNDADGHGTGMAGIAIIGNLTDALIDKHPISVGHRLESVKIIPGDGANGGDPQHHGYLTTEAVSRPVITAPYRKRIFSMAVTAKDNRDRGRPSAWSATIDRLAFDADEQGKAPKLFLVSAGNVVDPNAWMKYPDSNSTDAIHDPAQAWNALTIGAMTNLVRITEPDAEDYQPIAQMGDLSPFSTTSSTWQPYCPLKPDVVFEGGNVARDGLGAVWMPSLSLLTANAQVNERLFTTTNATSAASVLAARMAAQLMAEYPELWPETIRGLMVHSADWTPAMKQMFLPGNGRALKAEMTNLVRHCGFGEPSLERAMWSVDNSYASSTTV
;
A
#
# COMPACT_ATOMS: atom_id res chain seq x y z
N MET A 1 19.99 37.32 -4.50
CA MET A 1 20.15 35.98 -3.88
C MET A 1 21.08 36.10 -2.70
N PRO A 2 20.83 35.38 -1.61
CA PRO A 2 21.82 35.30 -0.54
C PRO A 2 23.11 34.68 -1.08
N THR A 3 24.27 35.23 -0.71
CA THR A 3 25.55 34.58 -0.98
C THR A 3 25.69 33.31 -0.15
N LEU A 4 26.57 32.36 -0.52
CA LEU A 4 26.86 31.18 0.30
C LEU A 4 27.16 31.58 1.75
N ASP A 5 27.95 32.63 1.94
CA ASP A 5 28.28 33.18 3.26
C ASP A 5 27.04 33.63 4.05
N GLN A 6 26.03 34.20 3.39
CA GLN A 6 24.78 34.60 4.03
C GLN A 6 23.90 33.40 4.39
N ALA A 7 23.88 32.36 3.55
CA ALA A 7 23.16 31.11 3.85
C ALA A 7 23.81 30.37 5.02
N VAL A 8 25.14 30.29 5.05
CA VAL A 8 25.91 29.65 6.13
C VAL A 8 25.78 30.42 7.45
N GLU A 9 25.84 31.76 7.43
CA GLU A 9 25.62 32.58 8.62
C GLU A 9 24.21 32.42 9.19
N GLN A 10 23.18 32.35 8.33
CA GLN A 10 21.81 32.07 8.78
C GLN A 10 21.68 30.65 9.36
N GLN A 11 22.35 29.66 8.78
CA GLN A 11 22.38 28.30 9.30
C GLN A 11 23.05 28.24 10.69
N HIS A 12 24.17 28.93 10.88
CA HIS A 12 24.82 29.06 12.20
C HIS A 12 23.91 29.72 13.24
N GLN A 13 23.23 30.81 12.87
CA GLN A 13 22.29 31.50 13.76
C GLN A 13 21.07 30.65 14.14
N ALA A 14 20.73 29.64 13.33
CA ALA A 14 19.69 28.66 13.61
C ALA A 14 20.18 27.42 14.36
N GLY A 15 21.45 27.37 14.79
CA GLY A 15 22.01 26.26 15.56
C GLY A 15 22.46 25.06 14.73
N LEU A 16 22.75 25.24 13.44
CA LEU A 16 23.38 24.20 12.62
C LEU A 16 24.89 24.20 12.86
N ASP A 17 25.40 23.10 13.42
CA ASP A 17 26.82 22.90 13.71
C ASP A 17 27.54 22.02 12.67
N ASP A 18 26.79 21.29 11.82
CA ASP A 18 27.34 20.41 10.77
C ASP A 18 26.48 20.44 9.50
N GLY A 19 27.05 20.06 8.35
CA GLY A 19 26.34 19.97 7.07
C GLY A 19 25.94 21.33 6.46
N LEU A 20 26.65 22.41 6.81
CA LEU A 20 26.45 23.77 6.31
C LEU A 20 26.74 23.86 4.80
N GLY A 21 25.96 24.65 4.08
CA GLY A 21 26.10 24.75 2.63
C GLY A 21 24.86 25.26 1.91
N LEU A 22 24.93 25.28 0.58
CA LEU A 22 23.90 25.78 -0.31
C LEU A 22 23.54 24.72 -1.35
N GLN A 23 22.26 24.59 -1.65
CA GLN A 23 21.79 23.81 -2.77
C GLN A 23 21.81 24.64 -4.06
N ILE A 24 22.40 24.09 -5.12
CA ILE A 24 22.56 24.74 -6.42
C ILE A 24 21.92 23.85 -7.49
N GLU A 25 21.05 24.43 -8.30
CA GLU A 25 20.44 23.81 -9.46
C GLU A 25 21.21 24.23 -10.73
N PHE A 26 21.55 23.22 -11.54
CA PHE A 26 22.18 23.36 -12.85
C PHE A 26 21.15 22.97 -13.92
N GLU A 27 20.94 23.87 -14.88
CA GLU A 27 19.99 23.67 -15.98
C GLU A 27 20.75 23.44 -17.29
N SER A 28 20.30 22.47 -18.10
CA SER A 28 20.90 22.22 -19.40
C SER A 28 20.40 23.17 -20.49
N PHE A 29 21.12 23.27 -21.59
CA PHE A 29 20.54 23.77 -22.85
C PHE A 29 19.48 22.78 -23.38
N PRO A 30 18.48 23.28 -24.15
CA PRO A 30 17.51 22.42 -24.81
C PRO A 30 18.15 21.32 -25.66
N ASP A 31 17.68 20.09 -25.51
CA ASP A 31 18.11 18.89 -26.24
C ASP A 31 19.59 18.53 -26.07
N ILE A 32 20.25 19.04 -25.01
CA ILE A 32 21.63 18.69 -24.64
C ILE A 32 21.62 17.93 -23.32
N GLU A 33 22.20 16.73 -23.31
CA GLU A 33 22.41 15.96 -22.08
C GLU A 33 23.35 16.71 -21.12
N LEU A 34 22.94 16.80 -19.86
CA LEU A 34 23.78 17.30 -18.79
C LEU A 34 24.65 16.17 -18.24
N ALA A 35 25.97 16.35 -18.20
CA ALA A 35 26.90 15.41 -17.56
C ALA A 35 26.82 15.48 -16.01
N PHE A 36 25.61 15.28 -15.46
CA PHE A 36 25.28 15.53 -14.05
C PHE A 36 26.13 14.71 -13.07
N GLU A 37 26.60 13.51 -13.46
CA GLU A 37 27.50 12.69 -12.65
C GLU A 37 28.79 13.44 -12.29
N SER A 38 29.26 14.35 -13.16
CA SER A 38 30.47 15.13 -12.94
C SER A 38 30.28 16.31 -11.95
N LEU A 39 29.03 16.61 -11.59
CA LEU A 39 28.70 17.58 -10.55
C LEU A 39 28.87 16.99 -9.15
N ALA A 40 28.63 15.68 -8.98
CA ALA A 40 28.85 14.98 -7.71
C ALA A 40 30.35 14.84 -7.42
N ARG A 41 30.77 15.21 -6.20
CA ARG A 41 32.17 15.08 -5.75
C ARG A 41 32.21 14.65 -4.29
N GLU A 42 31.98 13.36 -4.05
CA GLU A 42 31.94 12.74 -2.72
C GLU A 42 33.14 13.10 -1.84
N ARG A 43 34.36 13.09 -2.41
CA ARG A 43 35.60 13.45 -1.67
C ARG A 43 35.61 14.88 -1.14
N SER A 44 34.79 15.76 -1.71
CA SER A 44 34.63 17.15 -1.30
C SER A 44 33.30 17.40 -0.58
N GLY A 45 32.50 16.36 -0.34
CA GLY A 45 31.17 16.44 0.26
C GLY A 45 30.08 17.04 -0.64
N ILE A 46 30.35 17.20 -1.94
CA ILE A 46 29.33 17.68 -2.91
C ILE A 46 28.52 16.47 -3.34
N GLU A 47 27.22 16.50 -3.08
CA GLU A 47 26.29 15.39 -3.32
C GLU A 47 25.24 15.79 -4.36
N LEU A 48 24.95 14.90 -5.30
CA LEU A 48 23.82 15.05 -6.21
C LEU A 48 22.53 14.64 -5.48
N LEU A 49 21.61 15.59 -5.33
CA LEU A 49 20.38 15.38 -4.58
C LEU A 49 19.28 14.79 -5.47
N ASN A 50 19.05 15.41 -6.62
CA ASN A 50 18.06 14.95 -7.60
C ASN A 50 18.45 15.35 -9.03
N VAL A 51 17.90 14.62 -9.99
CA VAL A 51 17.94 14.93 -11.42
C VAL A 51 16.51 14.90 -11.95
N ARG A 52 16.10 15.98 -12.63
CA ARG A 52 14.76 16.11 -13.21
C ARG A 52 14.89 16.27 -14.72
N HIS A 53 13.99 15.63 -15.45
CA HIS A 53 13.88 15.74 -16.90
C HIS A 53 12.58 16.48 -17.21
N ASP A 54 12.72 17.62 -17.88
CA ASP A 54 11.63 18.33 -18.55
C ASP A 54 11.82 18.10 -20.06
N GLU A 55 10.76 18.11 -20.87
CA GLU A 55 10.73 17.56 -22.24
C GLU A 55 12.00 17.82 -23.08
N HIS A 56 12.56 19.02 -22.98
CA HIS A 56 13.77 19.43 -23.67
C HIS A 56 14.98 19.72 -22.76
N ARG A 57 14.86 19.68 -21.42
CA ARG A 57 15.92 20.13 -20.50
C ARG A 57 16.18 19.15 -19.36
N VAL A 58 17.41 19.12 -18.89
CA VAL A 58 17.82 18.37 -17.71
C VAL A 58 18.18 19.35 -16.60
N PHE A 59 17.63 19.14 -15.41
CA PHE A 59 17.94 19.87 -14.19
C PHE A 59 18.67 18.94 -13.22
N ALA A 60 19.78 19.39 -12.66
CA ALA A 60 20.50 18.66 -11.62
C ALA A 60 20.69 19.55 -10.39
N THR A 61 20.19 19.10 -9.24
CA THR A 61 20.33 19.82 -7.97
C THR A 61 21.41 19.16 -7.13
N VAL A 62 22.42 19.93 -6.70
CA VAL A 62 23.50 19.44 -5.85
C VAL A 62 23.57 20.22 -4.55
N PHE A 63 23.94 19.53 -3.47
CA PHE A 63 24.33 20.16 -2.23
C PHE A 63 25.82 20.52 -2.27
N VAL A 64 26.15 21.78 -2.00
CA VAL A 64 27.53 22.29 -1.94
C VAL A 64 27.86 22.68 -0.51
N PRO A 65 28.80 21.98 0.16
CA PRO A 65 29.21 22.34 1.51
C PRO A 65 29.83 23.73 1.61
N ASP A 66 29.81 24.30 2.82
CA ASP A 66 30.48 25.56 3.12
C ASP A 66 31.95 25.53 2.64
N SER A 67 32.42 26.67 2.13
CA SER A 67 33.76 26.84 1.58
C SER A 67 34.11 25.95 0.36
N LYS A 68 33.16 25.18 -0.20
CA LYS A 68 33.40 24.31 -1.39
C LYS A 68 32.93 24.89 -2.71
N LEU A 69 32.22 26.01 -2.70
CA LEU A 69 31.76 26.68 -3.94
C LEU A 69 32.94 27.12 -4.84
N VAL A 70 34.10 27.38 -4.23
CA VAL A 70 35.38 27.61 -4.93
C VAL A 70 35.76 26.48 -5.90
N ILE A 71 35.24 25.26 -5.72
CA ILE A 71 35.46 24.14 -6.65
C ILE A 71 34.76 24.41 -7.98
N PHE A 72 33.51 24.87 -7.95
CA PHE A 72 32.77 25.24 -9.15
C PHE A 72 33.34 26.50 -9.81
N GLU A 73 33.75 27.50 -9.02
CA GLU A 73 34.47 28.68 -9.54
C GLU A 73 35.75 28.29 -10.28
N LYS A 74 36.52 27.33 -9.77
CA LYS A 74 37.74 26.82 -10.43
C LYS A 74 37.42 26.08 -11.73
N LEU A 75 36.29 25.38 -11.82
CA LEU A 75 35.86 24.72 -13.06
C LEU A 75 35.58 25.76 -14.13
N ILE A 76 34.79 26.79 -13.80
CA ILE A 76 34.45 27.89 -14.71
C ILE A 76 35.70 28.66 -15.10
N THR A 77 36.54 29.03 -14.13
CA THR A 77 37.78 29.78 -14.40
C THR A 77 38.74 28.99 -15.27
N SER A 78 38.84 27.66 -15.10
CA SER A 78 39.70 26.83 -15.93
C SER A 78 39.14 26.56 -17.33
N TYR A 79 37.83 26.67 -17.50
CA TYR A 79 37.17 26.60 -18.81
C TYR A 79 37.35 27.89 -19.62
N LEU A 80 37.38 29.04 -18.94
CA LEU A 80 37.61 30.35 -19.57
C LEU A 80 39.11 30.65 -19.85
N ASP A 81 40.02 29.89 -19.23
CA ASP A 81 41.46 30.06 -19.37
C ASP A 81 42.00 29.21 -20.52
N GLU A 82 42.15 29.83 -21.69
CA GLU A 82 42.65 29.18 -22.93
C GLU A 82 44.02 28.49 -22.75
N SER A 83 44.81 28.89 -21.74
CA SER A 83 46.10 28.25 -21.44
C SER A 83 45.96 26.83 -20.87
N LYS A 84 44.75 26.45 -20.44
CA LYS A 84 44.43 25.12 -19.87
C LYS A 84 43.66 24.23 -20.84
N ASP A 85 43.54 24.64 -22.10
CA ASP A 85 42.84 23.88 -23.11
C ASP A 85 43.51 22.52 -23.39
N LEU A 86 42.67 21.51 -23.55
CA LEU A 86 43.09 20.18 -23.95
C LEU A 86 43.03 20.07 -25.48
N LYS A 87 43.67 19.05 -26.06
CA LYS A 87 43.59 18.77 -27.51
C LYS A 87 42.17 18.62 -28.07
N LYS A 88 41.18 18.38 -27.20
CA LYS A 88 39.76 18.19 -27.55
C LYS A 88 38.90 19.44 -27.28
N GLY A 89 39.48 20.53 -26.79
CA GLY A 89 38.78 21.78 -26.44
C GLY A 89 39.04 22.23 -25.00
N PRO A 90 38.31 23.25 -24.53
CA PRO A 90 38.50 23.83 -23.21
C PRO A 90 38.37 22.84 -22.06
N SER A 91 39.04 23.13 -20.94
CA SER A 91 38.96 22.29 -19.74
C SER A 91 37.51 22.23 -19.22
N ASN A 92 36.99 21.05 -18.89
CA ASN A 92 35.60 20.83 -18.41
C ASN A 92 34.48 21.12 -19.44
N HIS A 93 34.81 21.24 -20.74
CA HIS A 93 33.83 21.56 -21.80
C HIS A 93 32.63 20.61 -21.85
N THR A 94 32.79 19.32 -21.54
CA THR A 94 31.69 18.34 -21.56
C THR A 94 30.55 18.73 -20.60
N LEU A 95 30.87 19.23 -19.42
CA LEU A 95 29.87 19.68 -18.44
C LEU A 95 29.42 21.11 -18.74
N LEU A 96 30.36 22.04 -18.91
CA LEU A 96 30.03 23.46 -18.97
C LEU A 96 29.36 23.89 -20.27
N ASN A 97 29.59 23.19 -21.38
CA ASN A 97 28.86 23.46 -22.63
C ASN A 97 27.40 22.99 -22.56
N ALA A 98 27.08 22.07 -21.66
CA ALA A 98 25.73 21.60 -21.46
C ALA A 98 24.91 22.54 -20.57
N ILE A 99 25.55 23.33 -19.70
CA ILE A 99 24.88 24.18 -18.70
C ILE A 99 24.45 25.51 -19.33
N SER A 100 23.16 25.80 -19.29
CA SER A 100 22.57 27.07 -19.70
C SER A 100 22.44 28.06 -18.53
N GLU A 101 22.12 27.57 -17.33
CA GLU A 101 21.90 28.40 -16.14
C GLU A 101 22.37 27.70 -14.85
N ILE A 102 22.83 28.49 -13.87
CA ILE A 102 23.19 28.03 -12.51
C ILE A 102 22.48 28.94 -11.51
N ARG A 103 21.67 28.38 -10.61
CA ARG A 103 20.90 29.15 -9.60
C ARG A 103 20.83 28.43 -8.26
N ALA A 104 20.49 29.15 -7.19
CA ALA A 104 20.16 28.50 -5.92
C ALA A 104 18.87 27.69 -6.06
N ALA A 105 18.80 26.51 -5.43
CA ALA A 105 17.62 25.67 -5.47
C ALA A 105 16.43 26.39 -4.82
N THR A 106 15.29 26.38 -5.52
CA THR A 106 13.99 26.85 -5.02
C THR A 106 13.15 25.65 -4.62
N LEU A 107 11.97 25.88 -4.03
CA LEU A 107 11.00 24.81 -3.76
C LEU A 107 10.73 23.95 -5.02
N GLN A 108 10.63 24.60 -6.18
CA GLN A 108 10.45 23.95 -7.49
C GLN A 108 11.60 23.01 -7.85
N ALA A 109 12.83 23.37 -7.50
CA ALA A 109 14.01 22.55 -7.79
C ALA A 109 14.06 21.25 -6.94
N LEU A 110 13.34 21.25 -5.83
CA LEU A 110 13.21 20.07 -4.95
C LEU A 110 12.00 19.21 -5.29
N TRP A 111 11.07 19.70 -6.12
CA TRP A 111 9.87 18.96 -6.49
C TRP A 111 10.22 17.83 -7.47
N THR A 112 10.13 16.58 -7.01
CA THR A 112 10.40 15.37 -7.82
C THR A 112 9.14 14.55 -8.11
N ASP A 113 7.98 15.10 -7.80
CA ASP A 113 6.68 14.56 -8.21
C ASP A 113 6.30 15.11 -9.61
N THR A 114 5.16 14.67 -10.14
CA THR A 114 4.57 15.18 -11.38
C THR A 114 4.44 16.71 -11.34
N PRO A 115 4.75 17.44 -12.43
CA PRO A 115 4.60 18.89 -12.49
C PRO A 115 3.17 19.36 -12.17
N GLU A 116 2.16 18.58 -12.55
CA GLU A 116 0.75 18.89 -12.35
C GLU A 116 0.32 18.79 -10.88
N SER A 117 1.01 17.98 -10.07
CA SER A 117 0.71 17.85 -8.63
C SER A 117 1.33 18.98 -7.79
N MET A 118 2.18 19.81 -8.40
CA MET A 118 2.82 20.92 -7.70
C MET A 118 1.77 21.93 -7.21
N PRO A 119 1.76 22.29 -5.92
CA PRO A 119 0.84 23.30 -5.40
C PRO A 119 0.95 24.62 -6.16
N THR A 120 -0.20 25.15 -6.57
CA THR A 120 -0.26 26.39 -7.39
C THR A 120 -0.47 27.66 -6.54
N SER A 121 -0.90 27.48 -5.28
CA SER A 121 -1.14 28.56 -4.32
C SER A 121 -0.22 28.47 -3.11
N ASP A 122 0.27 29.62 -2.64
CA ASP A 122 1.13 29.69 -1.44
C ASP A 122 0.38 29.37 -0.14
N ASP A 123 -0.95 29.49 -0.15
CA ASP A 123 -1.82 29.19 1.00
C ASP A 123 -2.28 27.73 1.03
N GLU A 124 -2.03 26.96 -0.03
CA GLU A 124 -2.39 25.55 -0.10
C GLU A 124 -1.62 24.75 0.96
N SER A 125 -2.35 24.04 1.81
CA SER A 125 -1.80 23.13 2.82
C SER A 125 -1.97 21.69 2.36
N LEU A 126 -0.90 20.93 2.47
CA LEU A 126 -0.88 19.53 2.09
C LEU A 126 0.07 18.74 2.98
N TRP A 127 -0.04 17.42 2.89
CA TRP A 127 0.99 16.53 3.38
C TRP A 127 2.14 16.50 2.37
N TRP A 128 3.34 16.81 2.85
CA TRP A 128 4.59 16.77 2.11
C TRP A 128 5.31 15.46 2.44
N GLU A 129 5.72 14.74 1.40
CA GLU A 129 6.73 13.70 1.53
C GLU A 129 8.11 14.36 1.39
N VAL A 130 8.82 14.45 2.51
CA VAL A 130 10.11 15.13 2.61
C VAL A 130 11.22 14.10 2.64
N TRP A 131 12.01 14.08 1.59
CA TRP A 131 13.17 13.20 1.46
C TRP A 131 14.41 13.94 1.90
N LEU A 132 15.02 13.49 2.99
CA LEU A 132 16.30 14.01 3.49
C LEU A 132 17.45 13.13 2.99
N PRO A 133 18.62 13.72 2.72
CA PRO A 133 19.85 12.96 2.47
C PRO A 133 20.37 12.32 3.76
N VAL A 134 20.97 11.13 3.67
CA VAL A 134 21.63 10.47 4.81
C VAL A 134 23.04 11.05 4.97
N LYS A 135 23.19 12.09 5.82
CA LYS A 135 24.49 12.70 6.14
C LYS A 135 25.04 12.15 7.46
N GLY A 136 25.76 11.03 7.42
CA GLY A 136 26.41 10.46 8.61
C GLY A 136 25.40 9.88 9.61
N ASP A 137 25.15 10.58 10.72
CA ASP A 137 24.17 10.16 11.74
C ASP A 137 22.74 10.51 11.30
N TRP A 138 22.07 9.51 10.72
CA TRP A 138 20.69 9.64 10.25
C TRP A 138 19.71 10.07 11.36
N GLN A 139 19.98 9.72 12.62
CA GLN A 139 19.08 10.02 13.73
C GLN A 139 19.21 11.48 14.17
N ALA A 140 20.42 12.04 14.09
CA ALA A 140 20.65 13.47 14.25
C ALA A 140 19.96 14.28 13.14
N ALA A 141 20.05 13.83 11.89
CA ALA A 141 19.40 14.49 10.75
C ALA A 141 17.87 14.54 10.89
N ILE A 142 17.25 13.44 11.33
CA ILE A 142 15.79 13.39 11.61
C ILE A 142 15.43 14.38 12.71
N ASN A 143 16.10 14.32 13.87
CA ASN A 143 15.76 15.15 15.01
C ASN A 143 15.88 16.64 14.68
N GLN A 144 16.95 17.01 13.98
CA GLN A 144 17.18 18.37 13.51
C GLN A 144 16.09 18.84 12.54
N PHE A 145 15.71 18.03 11.56
CA PHE A 145 14.64 18.41 10.64
C PHE A 145 13.29 18.54 11.36
N ARG A 146 12.99 17.63 12.30
CA ARG A 146 11.76 17.69 13.12
C ARG A 146 11.68 18.99 13.93
N GLU A 147 12.78 19.41 14.56
CA GLU A 147 12.84 20.68 15.30
C GLU A 147 12.59 21.89 14.38
N LEU A 148 13.20 21.92 13.20
CA LEU A 148 12.99 22.97 12.21
C LEU A 148 11.54 22.99 11.70
N ALA A 149 10.97 21.84 11.38
CA ALA A 149 9.61 21.70 10.88
C ALA A 149 8.59 22.17 11.92
N VAL A 150 8.72 21.72 13.18
CA VAL A 150 7.86 22.17 14.28
C VAL A 150 8.02 23.67 14.54
N GLY A 151 9.25 24.19 14.48
CA GLY A 151 9.51 25.63 14.62
C GLY A 151 8.85 26.51 13.55
N LEU A 152 8.59 25.95 12.36
CA LEU A 152 7.86 26.60 11.26
C LEU A 152 6.35 26.35 11.30
N GLY A 153 5.86 25.62 12.31
CA GLY A 153 4.45 25.30 12.49
C GLY A 153 3.97 24.17 11.58
N PHE A 154 4.85 23.31 11.07
CA PHE A 154 4.44 22.06 10.43
C PHE A 154 4.04 21.03 11.48
N ARG A 155 3.00 20.24 11.18
CA ARG A 155 2.68 19.02 11.94
C ARG A 155 3.51 17.88 11.35
N VAL A 156 4.40 17.30 12.14
CA VAL A 156 5.22 16.14 11.72
C VAL A 156 4.46 14.86 12.07
N ALA A 157 4.28 13.97 11.09
CA ALA A 157 3.68 12.66 11.35
C ALA A 157 4.63 11.77 12.18
N PRO A 158 4.07 10.85 13.01
CA PRO A 158 4.88 9.85 13.68
C PRO A 158 5.47 8.86 12.66
N GLY A 159 6.72 8.43 12.90
CA GLY A 159 7.44 7.49 12.05
C GLY A 159 8.40 8.13 11.05
N GLU A 160 9.28 7.30 10.50
CA GLU A 160 10.29 7.65 9.51
C GLU A 160 10.56 6.40 8.64
N LEU A 161 10.84 6.59 7.36
CA LEU A 161 11.40 5.52 6.52
C LEU A 161 12.88 5.80 6.32
N VAL A 162 13.73 4.86 6.74
CA VAL A 162 15.18 4.98 6.60
C VAL A 162 15.65 4.01 5.52
N PHE A 163 16.07 4.56 4.39
CA PHE A 163 16.73 3.84 3.30
C PHE A 163 18.25 4.08 3.37
N PRO A 164 19.07 3.25 2.68
CA PRO A 164 20.53 3.45 2.68
C PRO A 164 21.00 4.85 2.27
N GLU A 165 20.28 5.49 1.33
CA GLU A 165 20.66 6.79 0.77
C GLU A 165 19.71 7.95 1.13
N ARG A 166 18.54 7.64 1.69
CA ARG A 166 17.47 8.62 1.92
C ARG A 166 16.70 8.34 3.22
N ILE A 167 16.20 9.40 3.82
CA ILE A 167 15.26 9.32 4.95
C ILE A 167 13.98 10.02 4.50
N VAL A 168 12.83 9.39 4.68
CA VAL A 168 11.53 9.98 4.32
C VAL A 168 10.76 10.31 5.59
N LEU A 169 10.31 11.56 5.66
CA LEU A 169 9.45 12.10 6.71
C LEU A 169 8.19 12.67 6.07
N LEU A 170 7.08 12.61 6.81
CA LEU A 170 5.82 13.23 6.40
C LEU A 170 5.56 14.45 7.28
N VAL A 171 5.30 15.59 6.65
CA VAL A 171 4.93 16.83 7.34
C VAL A 171 3.70 17.47 6.71
N TYR A 172 2.80 18.03 7.51
CA TYR A 172 1.63 18.76 7.05
C TYR A 172 1.79 20.26 7.26
N GLY A 173 1.53 21.04 6.22
CA GLY A 173 1.57 22.50 6.29
C GLY A 173 1.46 23.17 4.91
N ALA A 174 1.41 24.49 4.92
CA ALA A 174 1.23 25.32 3.74
C ALA A 174 2.53 25.52 2.93
N VAL A 175 2.40 25.74 1.63
CA VAL A 175 3.50 26.06 0.72
C VAL A 175 4.33 27.26 1.22
N HIS A 176 3.67 28.31 1.72
CA HIS A 176 4.38 29.47 2.27
C HIS A 176 5.23 29.11 3.50
N GLN A 177 4.82 28.15 4.34
CA GLN A 177 5.63 27.72 5.48
C GLN A 177 6.94 27.08 5.02
N MET A 178 6.90 26.31 3.92
CA MET A 178 8.08 25.66 3.33
C MET A 178 9.02 26.71 2.71
N LYS A 179 8.46 27.70 2.02
CA LYS A 179 9.21 28.80 1.40
C LYS A 179 9.85 29.78 2.41
N ARG A 180 9.36 29.81 3.66
CA ARG A 180 9.84 30.76 4.69
C ARG A 180 11.24 30.47 5.23
N SER A 181 11.77 29.27 5.04
CA SER A 181 13.06 28.86 5.59
C SER A 181 13.95 28.21 4.54
N MET A 182 14.92 28.97 4.03
CA MET A 182 15.99 28.43 3.20
C MET A 182 16.81 27.36 3.93
N ILE A 183 16.88 27.46 5.27
CA ILE A 183 17.57 26.49 6.12
C ILE A 183 16.87 25.14 6.07
N THR A 184 15.54 25.14 6.12
CA THR A 184 14.73 23.92 6.02
C THR A 184 14.84 23.32 4.62
N LEU A 185 14.73 24.14 3.56
CA LEU A 185 14.91 23.69 2.17
C LEU A 185 16.29 23.07 1.93
N ASN A 186 17.36 23.65 2.50
CA ASN A 186 18.73 23.14 2.35
C ASN A 186 18.95 21.74 2.95
N ASN A 187 18.07 21.28 3.83
CA ASN A 187 18.11 19.93 4.42
C ASN A 187 17.33 18.89 3.60
N ILE A 188 16.63 19.31 2.55
CA ILE A 188 15.72 18.45 1.78
C ILE A 188 16.36 18.10 0.45
N ALA A 189 16.46 16.81 0.13
CA ALA A 189 16.90 16.32 -1.17
C ALA A 189 15.76 16.35 -2.20
N GLU A 190 14.55 15.94 -1.77
CA GLU A 190 13.37 15.88 -2.62
C GLU A 190 12.09 16.20 -1.84
N LEU A 191 11.12 16.78 -2.53
CA LEU A 191 9.77 17.03 -2.09
C LEU A 191 8.79 16.40 -3.06
N ARG A 192 7.77 15.74 -2.50
CA ARG A 192 6.62 15.25 -3.26
C ARG A 192 5.33 15.57 -2.54
N ARG A 193 4.21 15.57 -3.27
CA ARG A 193 2.90 15.58 -2.64
C ARG A 193 2.72 14.20 -2.02
N ALA A 194 2.41 14.14 -0.72
CA ALA A 194 2.07 12.86 -0.14
C ALA A 194 0.77 12.38 -0.80
N LYS A 195 0.78 11.17 -1.36
CA LYS A 195 -0.35 10.55 -2.08
C LYS A 195 -1.67 10.75 -1.35
N GLU A 196 -2.78 11.06 -2.00
CA GLU A 196 -4.09 11.17 -1.32
C GLU A 196 -4.46 9.89 -0.56
N THR A 197 -5.25 10.03 0.51
CA THR A 197 -5.79 8.93 1.31
C THR A 197 -7.20 8.61 0.83
N ALA A 198 -7.77 7.49 1.27
CA ALA A 198 -9.16 7.17 0.97
C ALA A 198 -10.14 8.26 1.46
N GLU A 199 -9.81 8.98 2.55
CA GLU A 199 -10.61 10.10 3.06
C GLU A 199 -10.86 11.19 2.02
N PHE A 200 -9.89 11.57 1.18
CA PHE A 200 -10.08 12.61 0.17
C PHE A 200 -11.23 12.24 -0.80
N PHE A 201 -11.20 11.02 -1.33
CA PHE A 201 -12.22 10.54 -2.27
C PHE A 201 -13.54 10.20 -1.58
N ASP A 202 -13.49 9.76 -0.32
CA ASP A 202 -14.67 9.50 0.51
C ASP A 202 -15.34 10.78 1.01
N SER A 203 -14.64 11.91 1.08
CA SER A 203 -15.22 13.21 1.45
C SER A 203 -15.68 14.04 0.26
N LEU A 204 -15.36 13.63 -0.98
CA LEU A 204 -15.89 14.26 -2.20
C LEU A 204 -17.42 14.32 -2.20
N SER A 205 -17.96 15.41 -2.75
CA SER A 205 -19.40 15.51 -2.96
C SER A 205 -19.88 14.46 -3.98
N PRO A 206 -21.13 13.95 -3.85
CA PRO A 206 -21.68 13.01 -4.82
C PRO A 206 -21.65 13.49 -6.27
N GLU A 207 -21.65 14.81 -6.49
CA GLU A 207 -21.59 15.42 -7.82
C GLU A 207 -20.19 15.33 -8.46
N GLU A 208 -19.13 15.23 -7.67
CA GLU A 208 -17.73 15.17 -8.15
C GLU A 208 -17.28 13.73 -8.46
N GLN A 209 -17.78 12.73 -7.72
CA GLN A 209 -17.36 11.34 -7.88
C GLN A 209 -17.58 10.73 -9.28
N PRO A 210 -18.64 11.07 -10.04
CA PRO A 210 -18.82 10.56 -11.40
C PRO A 210 -17.67 10.88 -12.35
N GLU A 211 -17.02 12.05 -12.23
CA GLU A 211 -15.89 12.41 -13.09
C GLU A 211 -14.69 11.49 -12.84
N TRP A 212 -14.38 11.22 -11.56
CA TRP A 212 -13.34 10.29 -11.14
C TRP A 212 -13.62 8.86 -11.60
N VAL A 213 -14.87 8.41 -11.50
CA VAL A 213 -15.28 7.09 -11.97
C VAL A 213 -15.17 6.96 -13.48
N ASN A 214 -15.52 8.00 -14.24
CA ASN A 214 -15.39 8.00 -15.70
C ASN A 214 -13.92 7.98 -16.13
N ASP A 215 -13.06 8.82 -15.54
CA ASP A 215 -11.60 8.80 -15.80
C ASP A 215 -11.00 7.42 -15.53
N LEU A 216 -11.38 6.79 -14.42
CA LEU A 216 -10.92 5.44 -14.09
C LEU A 216 -11.41 4.41 -15.09
N ASN A 217 -12.69 4.46 -15.47
CA ASN A 217 -13.27 3.55 -16.46
C ASN A 217 -12.62 3.71 -17.85
N ASP A 218 -12.28 4.93 -18.27
CA ASP A 218 -11.63 5.20 -19.56
C ASP A 218 -10.21 4.58 -19.64
N ARG A 219 -9.56 4.40 -18.50
CA ARG A 219 -8.23 3.77 -18.38
C ARG A 219 -8.29 2.28 -18.04
N LEU A 220 -9.47 1.77 -17.67
CA LEU A 220 -9.66 0.40 -17.23
C LEU A 220 -9.96 -0.52 -18.42
N THR A 221 -9.12 -1.54 -18.61
CA THR A 221 -9.37 -2.62 -19.57
C THR A 221 -9.83 -3.87 -18.83
N LEU A 222 -11.06 -4.31 -19.11
CA LEU A 222 -11.65 -5.53 -18.55
C LEU A 222 -11.77 -6.62 -19.63
N PRO A 223 -11.74 -7.91 -19.26
CA PRO A 223 -12.00 -8.99 -20.21
C PRO A 223 -13.46 -8.97 -20.65
N ASP A 224 -13.72 -9.33 -21.91
CA ASP A 224 -15.07 -9.51 -22.44
C ASP A 224 -15.87 -10.53 -21.59
N GLU A 225 -17.19 -10.41 -21.57
CA GLU A 225 -18.09 -11.29 -20.79
C GLU A 225 -17.91 -12.78 -21.11
N LYS A 226 -17.51 -13.11 -22.35
CA LYS A 226 -17.30 -14.48 -22.83
C LYS A 226 -15.84 -14.93 -22.76
N ALA A 227 -14.93 -14.11 -22.25
CA ALA A 227 -13.52 -14.46 -22.16
C ALA A 227 -13.33 -15.63 -21.17
N ASP A 228 -12.45 -16.57 -21.53
CA ASP A 228 -12.05 -17.66 -20.65
C ASP A 228 -10.98 -17.18 -19.68
N VAL A 229 -11.42 -16.41 -18.68
CA VAL A 229 -10.59 -15.82 -17.62
C VAL A 229 -11.04 -16.31 -16.25
N PRO A 230 -10.16 -16.30 -15.23
CA PRO A 230 -10.57 -16.62 -13.87
C PRO A 230 -11.66 -15.67 -13.37
N HIS A 231 -12.53 -16.19 -12.51
CA HIS A 231 -13.56 -15.41 -11.83
C HIS A 231 -13.36 -15.43 -10.32
N ILE A 232 -13.52 -14.28 -9.69
CA ILE A 232 -13.62 -14.17 -8.23
C ILE A 232 -15.09 -14.25 -7.85
N CYS A 233 -15.47 -15.33 -7.21
CA CYS A 233 -16.81 -15.55 -6.68
C CYS A 233 -16.89 -15.08 -5.23
N LEU A 234 -17.60 -13.96 -5.02
CA LEU A 234 -17.78 -13.33 -3.71
C LEU A 234 -18.95 -13.97 -2.98
N LEU A 235 -18.69 -14.61 -1.85
CA LEU A 235 -19.72 -15.16 -0.95
C LEU A 235 -19.99 -14.14 0.16
N ASP A 236 -21.01 -13.29 -0.03
CA ASP A 236 -21.22 -12.08 0.78
C ASP A 236 -22.71 -11.67 0.88
N THR A 237 -23.02 -10.39 1.13
CA THR A 237 -24.36 -9.79 1.25
C THR A 237 -25.07 -9.54 -0.09
N GLY A 238 -24.44 -9.92 -1.20
CA GLY A 238 -24.84 -9.59 -2.57
C GLY A 238 -23.95 -8.50 -3.16
N VAL A 239 -24.19 -8.10 -4.41
CA VAL A 239 -23.47 -7.00 -5.07
C VAL A 239 -24.46 -6.17 -5.86
N ASN A 240 -24.35 -4.83 -5.79
CA ASN A 240 -25.00 -3.96 -6.76
C ASN A 240 -24.14 -3.85 -8.03
N ASN A 241 -24.38 -4.73 -9.01
CA ASN A 241 -23.67 -4.68 -10.28
C ASN A 241 -24.09 -3.50 -11.18
N GLY A 242 -25.12 -2.74 -10.81
CA GLY A 242 -25.45 -1.47 -11.47
C GLY A 242 -24.48 -0.33 -11.15
N HIS A 243 -23.51 -0.54 -10.25
CA HIS A 243 -22.46 0.43 -9.98
C HIS A 243 -21.60 0.66 -11.23
N PRO A 244 -21.31 1.92 -11.64
CA PRO A 244 -20.61 2.20 -12.90
C PRO A 244 -19.20 1.58 -13.03
N LEU A 245 -18.49 1.34 -11.93
CA LEU A 245 -17.21 0.60 -11.91
C LEU A 245 -17.37 -0.93 -12.00
N LEU A 246 -18.55 -1.48 -11.69
CA LEU A 246 -18.77 -2.92 -11.57
C LEU A 246 -19.58 -3.52 -12.72
N GLN A 247 -20.43 -2.72 -13.38
CA GLN A 247 -21.33 -3.18 -14.44
C GLN A 247 -20.65 -3.94 -15.58
N SER A 248 -19.40 -3.57 -15.93
CA SER A 248 -18.64 -4.23 -16.98
C SER A 248 -17.93 -5.51 -16.49
N ALA A 249 -17.72 -5.63 -15.18
CA ALA A 249 -16.97 -6.72 -14.55
C ALA A 249 -17.86 -7.86 -14.01
N LEU A 250 -19.15 -7.58 -13.74
CA LEU A 250 -20.11 -8.53 -13.16
C LEU A 250 -21.43 -8.54 -13.96
N ALA A 251 -21.69 -9.64 -14.66
CA ALA A 251 -22.90 -9.82 -15.47
C ALA A 251 -24.10 -10.20 -14.60
N ASP A 252 -25.32 -9.86 -15.05
CA ASP A 252 -26.58 -10.22 -14.35
C ASP A 252 -26.73 -11.73 -14.14
N ALA A 253 -26.22 -12.53 -15.08
CA ALA A 253 -26.26 -14.00 -15.01
C ALA A 253 -25.32 -14.59 -13.94
N ASP A 254 -24.36 -13.79 -13.46
CA ASP A 254 -23.31 -14.18 -12.52
C ASP A 254 -23.60 -13.71 -11.08
N ILE A 255 -24.85 -13.28 -10.82
CA ILE A 255 -25.34 -12.88 -9.50
C ILE A 255 -26.37 -13.89 -9.02
N HIS A 256 -26.11 -14.45 -7.84
CA HIS A 256 -26.90 -15.52 -7.26
C HIS A 256 -27.30 -15.21 -5.81
N SER A 257 -28.28 -15.95 -5.30
CA SER A 257 -28.60 -16.00 -3.88
C SER A 257 -28.85 -17.45 -3.47
N VAL A 258 -28.43 -17.82 -2.26
CA VAL A 258 -28.77 -19.13 -1.69
C VAL A 258 -30.24 -19.23 -1.31
N GLU A 259 -30.84 -18.11 -0.92
CA GLU A 259 -32.25 -17.97 -0.53
C GLU A 259 -32.93 -16.94 -1.45
N PRO A 260 -33.82 -17.38 -2.37
CA PRO A 260 -34.51 -16.49 -3.30
C PRO A 260 -35.23 -15.32 -2.64
N ALA A 261 -35.75 -15.50 -1.42
CA ALA A 261 -36.46 -14.44 -0.70
C ALA A 261 -35.59 -13.23 -0.31
N TRP A 262 -34.26 -13.37 -0.27
CA TRP A 262 -33.34 -12.26 0.05
C TRP A 262 -33.06 -11.34 -1.14
N GLY A 263 -33.51 -11.71 -2.34
CA GLY A 263 -33.14 -11.04 -3.58
C GLY A 263 -31.65 -11.21 -3.92
N LEU A 264 -31.20 -10.48 -4.93
CA LEU A 264 -29.80 -10.51 -5.41
C LEU A 264 -29.00 -9.26 -4.98
N ASN A 265 -29.71 -8.14 -4.81
CA ASN A 265 -29.10 -6.85 -4.52
C ASN A 265 -28.43 -6.83 -3.14
N ASP A 266 -27.37 -6.03 -3.05
CA ASP A 266 -26.70 -5.70 -1.80
C ASP A 266 -27.46 -4.58 -1.08
N ALA A 267 -28.14 -4.94 0.01
CA ALA A 267 -28.84 -3.97 0.86
C ALA A 267 -27.96 -3.51 2.05
N ASP A 268 -26.84 -4.19 2.28
CA ASP A 268 -25.94 -3.96 3.40
C ASP A 268 -24.76 -3.05 3.00
N GLY A 269 -24.23 -3.28 1.80
CA GLY A 269 -23.13 -2.52 1.22
C GLY A 269 -21.78 -3.25 1.27
N HIS A 270 -21.64 -4.24 2.17
CA HIS A 270 -20.39 -4.96 2.36
C HIS A 270 -19.93 -5.67 1.08
N GLY A 271 -20.79 -6.48 0.45
CA GLY A 271 -20.42 -7.23 -0.75
C GLY A 271 -20.09 -6.35 -1.97
N THR A 272 -20.76 -5.21 -2.15
CA THR A 272 -20.41 -4.25 -3.21
C THR A 272 -19.05 -3.59 -2.94
N GLY A 273 -18.77 -3.27 -1.68
CA GLY A 273 -17.44 -2.82 -1.27
C GLY A 273 -16.37 -3.87 -1.51
N MET A 274 -16.66 -5.15 -1.29
CA MET A 274 -15.73 -6.24 -1.65
C MET A 274 -15.52 -6.31 -3.16
N ALA A 275 -16.56 -6.16 -3.97
CA ALA A 275 -16.46 -6.20 -5.43
C ALA A 275 -15.53 -5.12 -6.01
N GLY A 276 -15.54 -3.90 -5.46
CA GLY A 276 -14.61 -2.84 -5.87
C GLY A 276 -13.15 -3.21 -5.63
N ILE A 277 -12.83 -3.72 -4.44
CA ILE A 277 -11.49 -4.20 -4.09
C ILE A 277 -11.08 -5.39 -4.97
N ALA A 278 -12.01 -6.31 -5.28
CA ALA A 278 -11.73 -7.50 -6.07
C ALA A 278 -11.23 -7.19 -7.48
N ILE A 279 -11.73 -6.11 -8.11
CA ILE A 279 -11.30 -5.71 -9.47
C ILE A 279 -10.04 -4.86 -9.39
N ILE A 280 -10.07 -3.75 -8.66
CA ILE A 280 -9.04 -2.71 -8.78
C ILE A 280 -8.01 -2.77 -7.64
N GLY A 281 -8.39 -3.31 -6.48
CA GLY A 281 -7.63 -3.16 -5.23
C GLY A 281 -8.08 -1.90 -4.48
N ASN A 282 -7.18 -1.27 -3.74
CA ASN A 282 -7.47 0.01 -3.11
C ASN A 282 -7.70 1.09 -4.19
N LEU A 283 -8.91 1.63 -4.30
CA LEU A 283 -9.25 2.60 -5.36
C LEU A 283 -8.42 3.89 -5.25
N THR A 284 -7.94 4.25 -4.06
CA THR A 284 -7.11 5.45 -3.85
C THR A 284 -5.91 5.46 -4.80
N ASP A 285 -5.17 4.36 -4.89
CA ASP A 285 -3.98 4.27 -5.75
C ASP A 285 -4.36 4.38 -7.23
N ALA A 286 -5.47 3.74 -7.64
CA ALA A 286 -5.94 3.73 -9.02
C ALA A 286 -6.54 5.06 -9.50
N LEU A 287 -7.08 5.86 -8.58
CA LEU A 287 -7.64 7.18 -8.86
C LEU A 287 -6.55 8.26 -8.95
N ILE A 288 -5.51 8.14 -8.12
CA ILE A 288 -4.34 9.04 -8.16
C ILE A 288 -3.50 8.75 -9.41
N ASP A 289 -3.27 7.48 -9.71
CA ASP A 289 -2.46 7.06 -10.85
C ASP A 289 -3.23 7.27 -12.18
N LYS A 290 -2.58 7.86 -13.18
CA LYS A 290 -3.11 8.10 -14.53
C LYS A 290 -2.71 7.06 -15.56
N HIS A 291 -1.97 6.02 -15.18
CA HIS A 291 -1.60 4.93 -16.09
C HIS A 291 -2.81 4.02 -16.43
N PRO A 292 -2.79 3.34 -17.59
CA PRO A 292 -3.78 2.31 -17.92
C PRO A 292 -3.77 1.14 -16.92
N ILE A 293 -4.95 0.61 -16.61
CA ILE A 293 -5.12 -0.53 -15.69
C ILE A 293 -5.72 -1.69 -16.46
N SER A 294 -5.00 -2.81 -16.53
CA SER A 294 -5.50 -4.04 -17.16
C SER A 294 -5.90 -5.06 -16.09
N VAL A 295 -7.14 -5.52 -16.14
CA VAL A 295 -7.67 -6.56 -15.25
C VAL A 295 -7.82 -7.86 -16.05
N GLY A 296 -7.27 -8.95 -15.50
CA GLY A 296 -7.24 -10.27 -16.17
C GLY A 296 -8.34 -11.23 -15.72
N HIS A 297 -9.34 -10.75 -14.97
CA HIS A 297 -10.37 -11.57 -14.34
C HIS A 297 -11.73 -10.88 -14.32
N ARG A 298 -12.77 -11.62 -13.95
CA ARG A 298 -14.15 -11.14 -13.81
C ARG A 298 -14.73 -11.51 -12.43
N LEU A 299 -15.93 -11.03 -12.11
CA LEU A 299 -16.60 -11.35 -10.85
C LEU A 299 -17.77 -12.31 -11.03
N GLU A 300 -18.06 -13.04 -9.96
CA GLU A 300 -19.36 -13.65 -9.65
C GLU A 300 -19.74 -13.24 -8.23
N SER A 301 -21.04 -13.22 -7.93
CA SER A 301 -21.52 -12.94 -6.58
C SER A 301 -22.56 -13.97 -6.16
N VAL A 302 -22.47 -14.40 -4.91
CA VAL A 302 -23.51 -15.20 -4.27
C VAL A 302 -23.85 -14.57 -2.94
N LYS A 303 -25.10 -14.12 -2.83
CA LYS A 303 -25.67 -13.68 -1.56
C LYS A 303 -25.85 -14.89 -0.64
N ILE A 304 -24.95 -15.03 0.34
CA ILE A 304 -24.95 -16.12 1.33
C ILE A 304 -25.59 -15.70 2.66
N ILE A 305 -25.70 -14.39 2.90
CA ILE A 305 -26.39 -13.78 4.04
C ILE A 305 -27.17 -12.54 3.59
N PRO A 306 -28.28 -12.18 4.27
CA PRO A 306 -29.06 -11.00 3.91
C PRO A 306 -28.43 -9.66 4.34
N GLY A 307 -27.50 -9.67 5.30
CA GLY A 307 -26.79 -8.51 5.86
C GLY A 307 -25.89 -8.92 7.04
N ASP A 308 -25.07 -8.00 7.54
CA ASP A 308 -24.12 -8.29 8.63
C ASP A 308 -24.82 -8.81 9.90
N GLY A 309 -24.16 -9.74 10.59
CA GLY A 309 -24.66 -10.40 11.79
C GLY A 309 -25.82 -11.39 11.57
N ALA A 310 -26.30 -11.57 10.34
CA ALA A 310 -27.36 -12.54 10.02
C ALA A 310 -26.88 -14.01 10.04
N ASN A 311 -25.59 -14.25 10.27
CA ASN A 311 -24.98 -15.55 10.52
C ASN A 311 -24.91 -15.91 12.01
N GLY A 312 -25.75 -15.30 12.85
CA GLY A 312 -25.98 -15.76 14.22
C GLY A 312 -26.78 -17.07 14.20
N GLY A 313 -26.11 -18.23 14.22
CA GLY A 313 -26.80 -19.51 14.03
C GLY A 313 -25.95 -20.77 14.19
N ASP A 314 -26.53 -21.90 13.78
CA ASP A 314 -25.93 -23.24 13.85
C ASP A 314 -24.85 -23.42 12.76
N PRO A 315 -23.60 -23.81 13.10
CA PRO A 315 -22.55 -24.10 12.12
C PRO A 315 -22.93 -25.13 11.05
N GLN A 316 -23.83 -26.08 11.34
CA GLN A 316 -24.34 -27.01 10.32
C GLN A 316 -25.15 -26.30 9.24
N HIS A 317 -25.93 -25.30 9.65
CA HIS A 317 -26.68 -24.46 8.72
C HIS A 317 -25.73 -23.62 7.87
N HIS A 318 -24.67 -23.06 8.44
CA HIS A 318 -23.66 -22.31 7.68
C HIS A 318 -22.92 -23.19 6.65
N GLY A 319 -22.55 -24.43 7.03
CA GLY A 319 -21.99 -25.40 6.09
C GLY A 319 -22.95 -25.73 4.94
N TYR A 320 -24.23 -25.93 5.23
CA TYR A 320 -25.26 -26.13 4.20
C TYR A 320 -25.38 -24.93 3.25
N LEU A 321 -25.52 -23.72 3.79
CA LEU A 321 -25.61 -22.49 2.98
C LEU A 321 -24.38 -22.28 2.11
N THR A 322 -23.18 -22.60 2.63
CA THR A 322 -21.94 -22.53 1.85
C THR A 322 -21.92 -23.53 0.70
N THR A 323 -22.42 -24.75 0.93
CA THR A 323 -22.55 -25.77 -0.13
C THR A 323 -23.50 -25.30 -1.23
N GLU A 324 -24.65 -24.75 -0.86
CA GLU A 324 -25.58 -24.13 -1.81
C GLU A 324 -24.92 -22.97 -2.56
N ALA A 325 -24.20 -22.11 -1.84
CA ALA A 325 -23.57 -20.93 -2.39
C ALA A 325 -22.55 -21.28 -3.48
N VAL A 326 -21.73 -22.30 -3.24
CA VAL A 326 -20.76 -22.81 -4.23
C VAL A 326 -21.47 -23.50 -5.40
N SER A 327 -22.60 -24.16 -5.15
CA SER A 327 -23.33 -24.91 -6.17
C SER A 327 -23.99 -23.99 -7.21
N ARG A 328 -24.52 -22.82 -6.82
CA ARG A 328 -25.22 -21.89 -7.74
C ARG A 328 -24.38 -21.48 -8.97
N PRO A 329 -23.17 -20.91 -8.83
CA PRO A 329 -22.34 -20.55 -9.98
C PRO A 329 -21.80 -21.78 -10.71
N VAL A 330 -21.45 -22.86 -10.00
CA VAL A 330 -20.94 -24.11 -10.63
C VAL A 330 -21.98 -24.75 -11.54
N ILE A 331 -23.26 -24.72 -11.18
CA ILE A 331 -24.36 -25.20 -12.04
C ILE A 331 -24.49 -24.31 -13.29
N THR A 332 -24.36 -22.99 -13.12
CA THR A 332 -24.55 -22.00 -14.19
C THR A 332 -23.42 -22.03 -15.22
N ALA A 333 -22.17 -22.18 -14.77
CA ALA A 333 -20.99 -22.25 -15.63
C ALA A 333 -19.96 -23.26 -15.09
N PRO A 334 -20.10 -24.57 -15.37
CA PRO A 334 -19.34 -25.64 -14.68
C PRO A 334 -17.84 -25.67 -14.96
N TYR A 335 -17.39 -25.12 -16.09
CA TYR A 335 -15.98 -25.17 -16.51
C TYR A 335 -15.18 -23.90 -16.17
N ARG A 336 -15.84 -22.88 -15.61
CA ARG A 336 -15.20 -21.61 -15.27
C ARG A 336 -14.22 -21.80 -14.10
N LYS A 337 -12.99 -21.31 -14.29
CA LYS A 337 -11.96 -21.27 -13.25
C LYS A 337 -12.36 -20.25 -12.18
N ARG A 338 -12.52 -20.71 -10.93
CA ARG A 338 -13.07 -19.88 -9.84
C ARG A 338 -12.18 -19.84 -8.62
N ILE A 339 -12.15 -18.65 -8.03
CA ILE A 339 -11.65 -18.40 -6.69
C ILE A 339 -12.85 -18.01 -5.84
N PHE A 340 -13.09 -18.71 -4.73
CA PHE A 340 -14.13 -18.35 -3.77
C PHE A 340 -13.54 -17.48 -2.67
N SER A 341 -13.96 -16.22 -2.61
CA SER A 341 -13.63 -15.32 -1.51
C SER A 341 -14.81 -15.23 -0.56
N MET A 342 -14.58 -15.49 0.73
CA MET A 342 -15.62 -15.48 1.75
C MET A 342 -15.17 -14.61 2.93
N ALA A 343 -15.84 -13.47 3.06
CA ALA A 343 -15.61 -12.51 4.13
C ALA A 343 -16.58 -12.71 5.32
N VAL A 344 -17.49 -13.68 5.21
CA VAL A 344 -18.49 -13.99 6.25
C VAL A 344 -17.93 -15.01 7.23
N THR A 345 -17.82 -14.62 8.50
CA THR A 345 -17.33 -15.48 9.61
C THR A 345 -18.22 -15.36 10.85
N ALA A 346 -18.32 -16.42 11.63
CA ALA A 346 -19.04 -16.43 12.90
C ALA A 346 -18.08 -16.18 14.08
N LYS A 347 -18.42 -15.21 14.93
CA LYS A 347 -17.66 -14.83 16.14
C LYS A 347 -17.61 -15.92 17.22
N ASP A 348 -18.34 -17.02 17.04
CA ASP A 348 -18.32 -18.15 17.97
C ASP A 348 -16.96 -18.85 17.94
N ASN A 349 -16.17 -18.64 18.99
CA ASN A 349 -14.81 -19.17 19.12
C ASN A 349 -14.71 -20.39 20.04
N ARG A 350 -15.84 -21.06 20.38
CA ARG A 350 -15.87 -22.25 21.26
C ARG A 350 -15.05 -23.42 20.71
N ASP A 351 -14.87 -23.47 19.40
CA ASP A 351 -14.07 -24.51 18.76
C ASP A 351 -12.58 -24.36 19.04
N ARG A 352 -12.08 -23.14 19.26
CA ARG A 352 -10.68 -22.82 19.60
C ARG A 352 -9.67 -23.50 18.65
N GLY A 353 -9.94 -23.42 17.35
CA GLY A 353 -9.12 -24.04 16.30
C GLY A 353 -9.44 -25.50 16.00
N ARG A 354 -10.39 -26.13 16.72
CA ARG A 354 -10.89 -27.46 16.37
C ARG A 354 -11.77 -27.38 15.12
N PRO A 355 -11.84 -28.44 14.30
CA PRO A 355 -12.73 -28.47 13.15
C PRO A 355 -14.20 -28.30 13.56
N SER A 356 -14.92 -27.42 12.87
CA SER A 356 -16.37 -27.25 12.98
C SER A 356 -17.06 -27.95 11.79
N ALA A 357 -18.39 -28.03 11.82
CA ALA A 357 -19.15 -28.49 10.65
C ALA A 357 -18.95 -27.56 9.44
N TRP A 358 -18.81 -26.26 9.67
CA TRP A 358 -18.63 -25.28 8.61
C TRP A 358 -17.20 -25.35 8.03
N SER A 359 -16.17 -25.40 8.86
CA SER A 359 -14.78 -25.54 8.41
C SER A 359 -14.55 -26.87 7.70
N ALA A 360 -15.14 -27.97 8.19
CA ALA A 360 -15.10 -29.26 7.52
C ALA A 360 -15.82 -29.25 6.15
N THR A 361 -16.88 -28.43 6.02
CA THR A 361 -17.55 -28.25 4.73
C THR A 361 -16.66 -27.50 3.74
N ILE A 362 -15.97 -26.45 4.18
CA ILE A 362 -14.95 -25.78 3.36
C ILE A 362 -13.86 -26.76 2.93
N ASP A 363 -13.34 -27.57 3.86
CA ASP A 363 -12.32 -28.58 3.54
C ASP A 363 -12.79 -29.61 2.51
N ARG A 364 -14.04 -30.05 2.63
CA ARG A 364 -14.70 -30.99 1.70
C ARG A 364 -14.86 -30.39 0.30
N LEU A 365 -15.27 -29.13 0.21
CA LEU A 365 -15.50 -28.41 -1.05
C LEU A 365 -14.18 -28.06 -1.74
N ALA A 366 -13.18 -27.62 -0.98
CA ALA A 366 -11.86 -27.29 -1.48
C ALA A 366 -11.16 -28.50 -2.10
N PHE A 367 -11.19 -29.64 -1.41
CA PHE A 367 -10.65 -30.90 -1.92
C PHE A 367 -11.53 -31.57 -2.99
N ASP A 368 -12.80 -31.18 -3.13
CA ASP A 368 -13.77 -31.84 -4.01
C ASP A 368 -14.00 -33.31 -3.64
N ALA A 369 -14.32 -33.54 -2.36
CA ALA A 369 -14.37 -34.89 -1.78
C ALA A 369 -15.40 -35.83 -2.43
N ASP A 370 -16.53 -35.29 -2.91
CA ASP A 370 -17.58 -36.10 -3.55
C ASP A 370 -17.11 -36.72 -4.88
N GLU A 371 -16.22 -36.01 -5.59
CA GLU A 371 -15.66 -36.41 -6.88
C GLU A 371 -14.19 -36.83 -6.78
N GLN A 372 -13.67 -36.99 -5.56
CA GLN A 372 -12.31 -37.43 -5.25
C GLN A 372 -11.21 -36.53 -5.86
N GLY A 373 -11.38 -35.20 -5.77
CA GLY A 373 -10.35 -34.25 -6.20
C GLY A 373 -10.27 -34.03 -7.70
N LYS A 374 -11.36 -34.26 -8.45
CA LYS A 374 -11.40 -33.98 -9.89
C LYS A 374 -11.42 -32.49 -10.20
N ALA A 375 -12.12 -31.70 -9.39
CA ALA A 375 -12.29 -30.26 -9.55
C ALA A 375 -12.09 -29.54 -8.21
N PRO A 376 -10.83 -29.51 -7.69
CA PRO A 376 -10.51 -28.78 -6.47
C PRO A 376 -10.86 -27.29 -6.61
N LYS A 377 -11.13 -26.65 -5.48
CA LYS A 377 -11.60 -25.26 -5.41
C LYS A 377 -10.69 -24.45 -4.50
N LEU A 378 -10.31 -23.26 -4.94
CA LEU A 378 -9.55 -22.34 -4.11
C LEU A 378 -10.50 -21.51 -3.25
N PHE A 379 -10.34 -21.59 -1.93
CA PHE A 379 -11.04 -20.75 -0.96
C PHE A 379 -10.06 -19.79 -0.27
N LEU A 380 -10.45 -18.53 -0.21
CA LEU A 380 -9.82 -17.51 0.63
C LEU A 380 -10.86 -17.00 1.62
N VAL A 381 -10.58 -17.18 2.91
CA VAL A 381 -11.51 -16.92 4.00
C VAL A 381 -10.90 -15.87 4.91
N SER A 382 -11.65 -14.82 5.25
CA SER A 382 -11.20 -13.82 6.21
C SER A 382 -10.97 -14.45 7.59
N ALA A 383 -9.96 -13.99 8.32
CA ALA A 383 -9.65 -14.49 9.65
C ALA A 383 -10.73 -14.15 10.69
N GLY A 384 -11.54 -13.11 10.44
CA GLY A 384 -12.45 -12.52 11.40
C GLY A 384 -11.81 -11.33 12.12
N ASN A 385 -12.67 -10.46 12.68
CA ASN A 385 -12.26 -9.13 13.11
C ASN A 385 -12.38 -8.92 14.63
N VAL A 386 -11.38 -8.25 15.20
CA VAL A 386 -11.52 -7.51 16.46
C VAL A 386 -12.33 -6.26 16.17
N VAL A 387 -13.49 -6.10 16.81
CA VAL A 387 -14.42 -4.98 16.55
C VAL A 387 -14.68 -4.08 17.77
N ASP A 388 -14.18 -4.44 18.95
CA ASP A 388 -14.37 -3.65 20.17
C ASP A 388 -13.30 -2.56 20.27
N PRO A 389 -13.67 -1.26 20.29
CA PRO A 389 -12.72 -0.16 20.51
C PRO A 389 -11.85 -0.32 21.76
N ASN A 390 -12.39 -0.92 22.82
CA ASN A 390 -11.61 -1.17 24.05
C ASN A 390 -10.55 -2.25 23.86
N ALA A 391 -10.76 -3.18 22.94
CA ALA A 391 -9.77 -4.18 22.56
C ALA A 391 -8.69 -3.55 21.66
N TRP A 392 -9.06 -2.65 20.73
CA TRP A 392 -8.07 -1.91 19.94
C TRP A 392 -7.15 -1.06 20.82
N MET A 393 -7.67 -0.44 21.89
CA MET A 393 -6.85 0.28 22.87
C MET A 393 -5.82 -0.59 23.61
N LYS A 394 -6.00 -1.92 23.61
CA LYS A 394 -5.07 -2.89 24.19
C LYS A 394 -4.11 -3.49 23.17
N TYR A 395 -4.09 -2.98 21.93
CA TYR A 395 -3.13 -3.39 20.92
C TYR A 395 -1.67 -3.27 21.42
N PRO A 396 -0.78 -4.23 21.12
CA PRO A 396 -1.00 -5.42 20.29
C PRO A 396 -1.55 -6.65 21.05
N ASP A 397 -1.78 -6.56 22.36
CA ASP A 397 -2.20 -7.70 23.19
C ASP A 397 -3.55 -8.29 22.74
N SER A 398 -4.46 -7.46 22.24
CA SER A 398 -5.76 -7.91 21.73
C SER A 398 -5.62 -8.89 20.57
N ASN A 399 -4.66 -8.70 19.66
CA ASN A 399 -4.40 -9.67 18.58
C ASN A 399 -3.96 -11.03 19.13
N SER A 400 -3.37 -11.08 20.33
CA SER A 400 -2.96 -12.33 20.98
C SER A 400 -4.12 -13.04 21.70
N THR A 401 -5.20 -12.32 22.04
CA THR A 401 -6.33 -12.86 22.81
C THR A 401 -7.55 -13.18 21.97
N ASP A 402 -7.77 -12.43 20.89
CA ASP A 402 -8.91 -12.60 20.00
C ASP A 402 -8.60 -13.66 18.93
N ALA A 403 -9.28 -14.80 19.06
CA ALA A 403 -9.08 -15.96 18.23
C ALA A 403 -9.75 -15.82 16.86
N ILE A 404 -9.10 -16.40 15.84
CA ILE A 404 -9.70 -16.56 14.49
C ILE A 404 -11.10 -17.16 14.56
N HIS A 405 -11.99 -16.61 13.74
CA HIS A 405 -13.41 -16.96 13.66
C HIS A 405 -13.68 -18.18 12.77
N ASP A 406 -14.79 -18.87 13.03
CA ASP A 406 -15.27 -19.97 12.19
C ASP A 406 -15.76 -19.40 10.84
N PRO A 407 -15.41 -19.98 9.67
CA PRO A 407 -14.72 -21.26 9.43
C PRO A 407 -13.24 -21.15 9.03
N ALA A 408 -12.57 -20.06 9.38
CA ALA A 408 -11.20 -19.78 8.94
C ALA A 408 -10.13 -20.70 9.56
N GLN A 409 -10.51 -21.68 10.40
CA GLN A 409 -9.66 -22.78 10.84
C GLN A 409 -9.57 -23.95 9.83
N ALA A 410 -10.30 -23.89 8.70
CA ALA A 410 -10.23 -24.89 7.65
C ALA A 410 -8.78 -25.12 7.16
N TRP A 411 -8.43 -26.37 6.89
CA TRP A 411 -7.08 -26.78 6.50
C TRP A 411 -6.78 -26.53 5.03
N ASN A 412 -7.78 -26.69 4.17
CA ASN A 412 -7.64 -26.61 2.72
C ASN A 412 -7.95 -25.22 2.15
N ALA A 413 -8.41 -24.28 2.97
CA ALA A 413 -8.58 -22.87 2.59
C ALA A 413 -7.37 -22.03 3.03
N LEU A 414 -7.12 -20.93 2.30
CA LEU A 414 -6.26 -19.86 2.77
C LEU A 414 -7.04 -18.96 3.71
N THR A 415 -6.54 -18.80 4.92
CA THR A 415 -7.06 -17.90 5.93
C THR A 415 -6.26 -16.61 5.88
N ILE A 416 -6.95 -15.51 5.67
CA ILE A 416 -6.33 -14.22 5.40
C ILE A 416 -6.49 -13.31 6.62
N GLY A 417 -5.38 -12.98 7.26
CA GLY A 417 -5.32 -11.95 8.30
C GLY A 417 -5.10 -10.57 7.72
N ALA A 418 -5.14 -9.55 8.57
CA ALA A 418 -4.94 -8.15 8.17
C ALA A 418 -3.61 -7.61 8.69
N MET A 419 -2.83 -6.99 7.82
CA MET A 419 -1.72 -6.11 8.15
C MET A 419 -2.05 -4.69 7.71
N THR A 420 -1.22 -3.70 8.06
CA THR A 420 -1.47 -2.35 7.56
C THR A 420 -0.22 -1.53 7.30
N ASN A 421 -0.24 -0.83 6.18
CA ASN A 421 0.65 0.25 5.80
C ASN A 421 -0.06 1.62 5.89
N LEU A 422 -1.36 1.64 6.13
CA LEU A 422 -2.16 2.86 6.26
C LEU A 422 -1.98 3.45 7.66
N VAL A 423 -1.11 4.44 7.77
CA VAL A 423 -0.79 5.12 9.05
C VAL A 423 -1.11 6.60 9.04
N ARG A 424 -1.64 7.12 7.92
CA ARG A 424 -1.87 8.55 7.75
C ARG A 424 -3.31 8.92 8.07
N ILE A 425 -3.47 9.83 9.02
CA ILE A 425 -4.75 10.43 9.40
C ILE A 425 -4.87 11.77 8.69
N THR A 426 -5.93 11.95 7.89
CA THR A 426 -6.12 13.16 7.07
C THR A 426 -7.44 13.86 7.30
N GLU A 427 -8.32 13.28 8.10
CA GLU A 427 -9.58 13.87 8.52
C GLU A 427 -9.31 15.25 9.17
N PRO A 428 -10.03 16.31 8.76
CA PRO A 428 -9.77 17.68 9.21
C PRO A 428 -9.89 17.90 10.72
N ASP A 429 -10.66 17.06 11.43
CA ASP A 429 -10.95 17.17 12.87
C ASP A 429 -10.28 16.06 13.70
N ALA A 430 -9.23 15.44 13.16
CA ALA A 430 -8.51 14.33 13.79
C ALA A 430 -7.06 14.68 14.21
N GLU A 431 -6.79 15.92 14.61
CA GLU A 431 -5.43 16.38 14.95
C GLU A 431 -4.83 15.67 16.17
N ASP A 432 -5.66 15.29 17.14
CA ASP A 432 -5.26 14.61 18.38
C ASP A 432 -5.12 13.08 18.20
N TYR A 433 -5.55 12.54 17.06
CA TYR A 433 -5.50 11.11 16.80
C TYR A 433 -4.15 10.67 16.23
N GLN A 434 -3.75 9.44 16.57
CA GLN A 434 -2.58 8.75 16.05
C GLN A 434 -2.95 7.32 15.63
N PRO A 435 -2.33 6.76 14.57
CA PRO A 435 -2.52 5.36 14.22
C PRO A 435 -2.08 4.44 15.37
N ILE A 436 -2.80 3.34 15.57
CA ILE A 436 -2.50 2.34 16.61
C ILE A 436 -1.33 1.45 16.17
N ALA A 437 -1.41 0.87 14.97
CA ALA A 437 -0.35 0.05 14.40
C ALA A 437 0.64 0.91 13.61
N GLN A 438 1.92 0.55 13.64
CA GLN A 438 2.93 1.18 12.80
C GLN A 438 2.84 0.64 11.37
N MET A 439 3.50 1.30 10.42
CA MET A 439 3.52 0.84 9.03
C MET A 439 4.15 -0.55 8.93
N GLY A 440 3.47 -1.46 8.25
CA GLY A 440 3.90 -2.84 8.05
C GLY A 440 3.56 -3.78 9.20
N ASP A 441 2.93 -3.32 10.29
CA ASP A 441 2.55 -4.19 11.40
C ASP A 441 1.27 -5.00 11.12
N LEU A 442 1.00 -5.97 12.00
CA LEU A 442 -0.30 -6.61 12.08
C LEU A 442 -1.38 -5.56 12.40
N SER A 443 -2.49 -5.60 11.67
CA SER A 443 -3.60 -4.66 11.86
C SER A 443 -4.30 -4.87 13.20
N PRO A 444 -4.76 -3.80 13.89
CA PRO A 444 -5.56 -3.91 15.11
C PRO A 444 -6.87 -4.69 14.91
N PHE A 445 -7.34 -4.81 13.67
CA PHE A 445 -8.52 -5.60 13.32
C PHE A 445 -8.27 -7.10 13.29
N SER A 446 -7.01 -7.56 13.14
CA SER A 446 -6.75 -8.97 12.85
C SER A 446 -6.94 -9.86 14.08
N THR A 447 -7.63 -10.99 13.89
CA THR A 447 -7.66 -12.10 14.86
C THR A 447 -6.57 -13.11 14.53
N THR A 448 -6.17 -13.94 15.50
CA THR A 448 -5.01 -14.84 15.35
C THR A 448 -5.25 -16.25 15.90
N SER A 449 -4.35 -17.20 15.60
CA SER A 449 -4.39 -18.54 16.20
C SER A 449 -3.53 -18.66 17.47
N SER A 450 -3.10 -17.54 18.05
CA SER A 450 -2.19 -17.49 19.21
C SER A 450 -2.72 -18.29 20.41
N THR A 451 -4.03 -18.23 20.66
CA THR A 451 -4.70 -18.93 21.77
C THR A 451 -5.01 -20.40 21.50
N TRP A 452 -4.77 -20.90 20.28
CA TRP A 452 -5.13 -22.26 19.89
C TRP A 452 -4.15 -23.30 20.43
N GLN A 453 -4.63 -24.54 20.53
CA GLN A 453 -3.80 -25.64 21.00
C GLN A 453 -2.67 -25.94 19.99
N PRO A 454 -1.49 -26.43 20.42
CA PRO A 454 -0.35 -26.64 19.53
C PRO A 454 -0.59 -27.58 18.33
N TYR A 455 -1.56 -28.50 18.44
CA TYR A 455 -1.94 -29.43 17.36
C TYR A 455 -2.93 -28.84 16.35
N CYS A 456 -3.52 -27.68 16.64
CA CYS A 456 -4.37 -26.95 15.69
C CYS A 456 -3.49 -26.31 14.61
N PRO A 457 -4.05 -26.09 13.40
CA PRO A 457 -3.30 -25.50 12.30
C PRO A 457 -2.72 -24.12 12.68
N LEU A 458 -1.64 -23.76 12.00
CA LEU A 458 -1.04 -22.43 12.11
C LEU A 458 -1.83 -21.49 11.20
N LYS A 459 -2.49 -20.48 11.79
CA LYS A 459 -3.33 -19.51 11.08
C LYS A 459 -3.12 -18.09 11.64
N PRO A 460 -3.32 -17.00 10.87
CA PRO A 460 -3.67 -16.99 9.44
C PRO A 460 -2.55 -17.60 8.59
N ASP A 461 -2.82 -17.93 7.33
CA ASP A 461 -1.76 -18.42 6.43
C ASP A 461 -0.91 -17.27 5.93
N VAL A 462 -1.54 -16.14 5.58
CA VAL A 462 -0.90 -14.93 5.06
C VAL A 462 -1.68 -13.71 5.53
N VAL A 463 -1.08 -12.53 5.41
CA VAL A 463 -1.72 -11.24 5.73
C VAL A 463 -1.69 -10.30 4.53
N PHE A 464 -2.72 -9.48 4.38
CA PHE A 464 -2.84 -8.42 3.38
C PHE A 464 -3.33 -7.12 4.02
N GLU A 465 -3.19 -5.99 3.33
CA GLU A 465 -3.70 -4.69 3.80
C GLU A 465 -5.18 -4.79 4.20
N GLY A 466 -5.46 -4.50 5.47
CA GLY A 466 -6.80 -4.44 6.03
C GLY A 466 -7.06 -3.13 6.77
N GLY A 467 -6.19 -2.13 6.63
CA GLY A 467 -6.34 -0.85 7.31
C GLY A 467 -5.99 -0.87 8.79
N ASN A 468 -6.15 0.30 9.39
CA ASN A 468 -5.68 0.62 10.73
C ASN A 468 -6.78 1.30 11.55
N VAL A 469 -6.48 1.52 12.82
CA VAL A 469 -7.35 2.18 13.79
C VAL A 469 -6.62 3.41 14.31
N ALA A 470 -7.32 4.51 14.49
CA ALA A 470 -6.83 5.70 15.14
C ALA A 470 -7.12 5.64 16.65
N ARG A 471 -6.26 6.24 17.48
CA ARG A 471 -6.50 6.44 18.91
C ARG A 471 -6.14 7.83 19.36
N ASP A 472 -6.81 8.28 20.41
CA ASP A 472 -6.47 9.47 21.18
C ASP A 472 -6.39 9.13 22.68
N GLY A 473 -6.45 10.15 23.55
CA GLY A 473 -6.48 9.95 25.00
C GLY A 473 -7.79 9.38 25.56
N LEU A 474 -8.85 9.27 24.75
CA LEU A 474 -10.20 8.89 25.17
C LEU A 474 -10.60 7.51 24.65
N GLY A 475 -10.17 7.13 23.45
CA GLY A 475 -10.53 5.87 22.84
C GLY A 475 -9.88 5.60 21.48
N ALA A 476 -10.40 4.56 20.83
CA ALA A 476 -9.98 4.12 19.52
C ALA A 476 -11.16 4.17 18.54
N VAL A 477 -10.90 4.54 17.29
CA VAL A 477 -11.91 4.65 16.24
C VAL A 477 -11.27 4.32 14.89
N TRP A 478 -12.01 3.64 14.02
CA TRP A 478 -11.56 3.48 12.63
C TRP A 478 -11.83 4.77 11.86
N MET A 479 -11.04 5.05 10.83
CA MET A 479 -11.14 6.29 10.05
C MET A 479 -11.03 5.97 8.55
N PRO A 480 -11.71 6.72 7.66
CA PRO A 480 -11.58 6.57 6.21
C PRO A 480 -10.13 6.61 5.73
N SER A 481 -9.30 7.52 6.22
CA SER A 481 -7.90 7.66 5.78
C SER A 481 -7.02 6.44 6.14
N LEU A 482 -7.46 5.65 7.12
CA LEU A 482 -6.84 4.41 7.59
C LEU A 482 -7.53 3.17 7.01
N SER A 483 -8.40 3.33 6.03
CA SER A 483 -9.18 2.28 5.39
C SER A 483 -8.92 2.25 3.87
N LEU A 484 -9.34 1.17 3.20
CA LEU A 484 -9.24 1.04 1.75
C LEU A 484 -10.45 1.67 1.07
N LEU A 485 -10.24 2.45 0.02
CA LEU A 485 -11.31 3.02 -0.78
C LEU A 485 -11.90 1.99 -1.73
N THR A 486 -13.23 1.97 -1.86
CA THR A 486 -13.98 1.02 -2.69
C THR A 486 -15.32 1.58 -3.21
N ALA A 487 -16.07 0.77 -3.96
CA ALA A 487 -17.38 1.09 -4.52
C ALA A 487 -18.49 1.02 -3.45
N ASN A 488 -19.45 1.94 -3.53
CA ASN A 488 -20.61 2.01 -2.63
C ASN A 488 -21.83 1.31 -3.28
N ALA A 489 -22.61 0.54 -2.50
CA ALA A 489 -23.83 -0.07 -2.99
C ALA A 489 -24.96 0.93 -3.32
N GLN A 490 -25.01 2.06 -2.62
CA GLN A 490 -26.04 3.08 -2.75
C GLN A 490 -25.64 4.14 -3.77
N VAL A 491 -25.59 3.73 -5.05
CA VAL A 491 -25.17 4.57 -6.19
C VAL A 491 -25.93 5.88 -6.36
N ASN A 492 -27.15 5.98 -5.82
CA ASN A 492 -27.95 7.21 -5.86
C ASN A 492 -27.53 8.23 -4.78
N GLU A 493 -26.82 7.79 -3.75
CA GLU A 493 -26.30 8.64 -2.68
C GLU A 493 -24.85 9.04 -2.96
N ARG A 494 -24.01 8.07 -3.34
CA ARG A 494 -22.58 8.24 -3.63
C ARG A 494 -22.00 7.00 -4.31
N LEU A 495 -20.85 7.13 -4.95
CA LEU A 495 -20.16 6.06 -5.68
C LEU A 495 -19.00 5.44 -4.89
N PHE A 496 -18.30 6.21 -4.07
CA PHE A 496 -17.21 5.69 -3.25
C PHE A 496 -17.62 5.47 -1.80
N THR A 497 -16.93 4.55 -1.12
CA THR A 497 -16.94 4.36 0.32
C THR A 497 -15.63 3.72 0.77
N THR A 498 -15.45 3.48 2.07
CA THR A 498 -14.26 2.79 2.59
C THR A 498 -14.61 1.46 3.23
N THR A 499 -13.68 0.51 3.16
CA THR A 499 -13.74 -0.77 3.85
C THR A 499 -12.41 -1.09 4.52
N ASN A 500 -12.42 -1.90 5.57
CA ASN A 500 -11.24 -2.29 6.31
C ASN A 500 -11.36 -3.74 6.83
N ALA A 501 -10.47 -4.09 7.74
CA ALA A 501 -10.33 -5.35 8.42
C ALA A 501 -10.05 -6.55 7.51
N THR A 502 -10.25 -7.76 8.02
CA THR A 502 -9.86 -9.00 7.34
C THR A 502 -10.72 -9.32 6.10
N SER A 503 -11.90 -8.70 5.96
CA SER A 503 -12.73 -8.78 4.76
C SER A 503 -12.05 -8.13 3.56
N ALA A 504 -11.53 -6.90 3.73
CA ALA A 504 -10.79 -6.21 2.67
C ALA A 504 -9.52 -6.99 2.29
N ALA A 505 -8.79 -7.48 3.30
CA ALA A 505 -7.60 -8.29 3.13
C ALA A 505 -7.88 -9.59 2.34
N SER A 506 -8.97 -10.30 2.65
CA SER A 506 -9.31 -11.57 1.97
C SER A 506 -9.63 -11.38 0.49
N VAL A 507 -10.22 -10.25 0.13
CA VAL A 507 -10.54 -9.95 -1.27
C VAL A 507 -9.31 -9.45 -2.05
N LEU A 508 -8.39 -8.71 -1.41
CA LEU A 508 -7.08 -8.43 -2.02
C LEU A 508 -6.30 -9.72 -2.30
N ALA A 509 -6.36 -10.68 -1.38
CA ALA A 509 -5.77 -12.00 -1.59
C ALA A 509 -6.45 -12.74 -2.76
N ALA A 510 -7.78 -12.64 -2.89
CA ALA A 510 -8.51 -13.25 -3.99
C ALA A 510 -8.16 -12.60 -5.35
N ARG A 511 -7.95 -11.28 -5.35
CA ARG A 511 -7.43 -10.55 -6.51
C ARG A 511 -6.04 -11.04 -6.93
N MET A 512 -5.11 -11.17 -5.98
CA MET A 512 -3.79 -11.75 -6.26
C MET A 512 -3.91 -13.18 -6.83
N ALA A 513 -4.76 -14.02 -6.26
CA ALA A 513 -5.01 -15.37 -6.77
C ALA A 513 -5.55 -15.35 -8.21
N ALA A 514 -6.47 -14.43 -8.53
CA ALA A 514 -7.01 -14.26 -9.88
C ALA A 514 -5.95 -13.82 -10.88
N GLN A 515 -5.06 -12.90 -10.49
CA GLN A 515 -3.94 -12.46 -11.31
C GLN A 515 -2.98 -13.62 -11.62
N LEU A 516 -2.65 -14.44 -10.61
CA LEU A 516 -1.83 -15.63 -10.80
C LEU A 516 -2.51 -16.69 -11.68
N MET A 517 -3.83 -16.87 -11.55
CA MET A 517 -4.59 -17.79 -12.40
C MET A 517 -4.77 -17.30 -13.83
N ALA A 518 -4.76 -15.98 -14.05
CA ALA A 518 -4.81 -15.39 -15.38
C ALA A 518 -3.47 -15.57 -16.09
N GLU A 519 -2.37 -15.35 -15.37
CA GLU A 519 -1.00 -15.55 -15.88
C GLU A 519 -0.69 -17.03 -16.11
N TYR A 520 -1.09 -17.89 -15.16
CA TYR A 520 -0.83 -19.33 -15.20
C TYR A 520 -2.13 -20.15 -15.21
N PRO A 521 -2.87 -20.16 -16.33
CA PRO A 521 -4.20 -20.76 -16.42
C PRO A 521 -4.22 -22.27 -16.16
N GLU A 522 -3.11 -22.97 -16.37
CA GLU A 522 -3.01 -24.42 -16.22
C GLU A 522 -2.63 -24.87 -14.79
N LEU A 523 -2.32 -23.92 -13.89
CA LEU A 523 -1.96 -24.27 -12.52
C LEU A 523 -3.17 -24.70 -11.70
N TRP A 524 -2.94 -25.67 -10.83
CA TRP A 524 -3.95 -26.17 -9.93
C TRP A 524 -4.20 -25.15 -8.80
N PRO A 525 -5.42 -25.09 -8.24
CA PRO A 525 -5.74 -24.28 -7.07
C PRO A 525 -4.71 -24.38 -5.93
N GLU A 526 -4.22 -25.58 -5.64
CA GLU A 526 -3.22 -25.84 -4.61
C GLU A 526 -1.85 -25.25 -4.96
N THR A 527 -1.50 -25.20 -6.25
CA THR A 527 -0.26 -24.56 -6.71
C THR A 527 -0.36 -23.04 -6.58
N ILE A 528 -1.50 -22.44 -6.95
CA ILE A 528 -1.75 -21.00 -6.75
C ILE A 528 -1.65 -20.66 -5.26
N ARG A 529 -2.30 -21.46 -4.40
CA ARG A 529 -2.18 -21.35 -2.94
C ARG A 529 -0.72 -21.42 -2.49
N GLY A 530 0.04 -22.39 -3.00
CA GLY A 530 1.46 -22.54 -2.69
C GLY A 530 2.28 -21.32 -3.10
N LEU A 531 2.08 -20.79 -4.31
CA LEU A 531 2.76 -19.58 -4.80
C LEU A 531 2.51 -18.39 -3.89
N MET A 532 1.27 -18.15 -3.48
CA MET A 532 0.94 -17.06 -2.57
C MET A 532 1.70 -17.19 -1.24
N VAL A 533 1.65 -18.35 -0.59
CA VAL A 533 2.32 -18.57 0.70
C VAL A 533 3.85 -18.51 0.57
N HIS A 534 4.44 -19.11 -0.47
CA HIS A 534 5.89 -19.12 -0.66
C HIS A 534 6.45 -17.77 -1.14
N SER A 535 5.61 -16.92 -1.73
CA SER A 535 5.94 -15.54 -2.07
C SER A 535 5.85 -14.57 -0.89
N ALA A 536 5.39 -15.02 0.28
CA ALA A 536 5.25 -14.17 1.45
C ALA A 536 6.60 -13.88 2.12
N ASP A 537 6.69 -12.73 2.79
CA ASP A 537 7.73 -12.43 3.79
C ASP A 537 7.14 -11.55 4.90
N TRP A 538 7.72 -11.65 6.08
CA TRP A 538 7.36 -10.77 7.20
C TRP A 538 8.07 -9.43 7.05
N THR A 539 7.31 -8.35 7.22
CA THR A 539 7.87 -7.01 7.28
C THR A 539 8.86 -6.87 8.46
N PRO A 540 9.77 -5.89 8.44
CA PRO A 540 10.61 -5.58 9.60
C PRO A 540 9.78 -5.31 10.86
N ALA A 541 8.63 -4.64 10.71
CA ALA A 541 7.69 -4.29 11.76
C ALA A 541 7.10 -5.56 12.45
N MET A 542 6.59 -6.51 11.66
CA MET A 542 6.12 -7.81 12.16
C MET A 542 7.22 -8.59 12.89
N LYS A 543 8.43 -8.62 12.33
CA LYS A 543 9.58 -9.29 12.95
C LYS A 543 9.93 -8.63 14.28
N GLN A 544 9.96 -7.30 14.35
CA GLN A 544 10.23 -6.54 15.57
C GLN A 544 9.16 -6.76 16.64
N MET A 545 7.91 -6.93 16.24
CA MET A 545 6.80 -7.15 17.16
C MET A 545 6.86 -8.51 17.87
N PHE A 546 7.26 -9.57 17.15
CA PHE A 546 7.14 -10.96 17.67
C PHE A 546 8.47 -11.70 17.86
N LEU A 547 9.59 -11.18 17.38
CA LEU A 547 10.92 -11.79 17.50
C LEU A 547 11.85 -10.96 18.40
N PRO A 548 12.83 -11.60 19.07
CA PRO A 548 13.83 -10.88 19.86
C PRO A 548 14.80 -10.11 18.96
N GLY A 549 15.20 -8.90 19.38
CA GLY A 549 16.14 -8.04 18.65
C GLY A 549 17.59 -8.52 18.56
N ASN A 550 17.91 -9.73 19.06
CA ASN A 550 19.25 -10.31 19.07
C ASN A 550 19.58 -11.14 17.80
N GLY A 551 18.67 -11.16 16.81
CA GLY A 551 18.86 -11.83 15.52
C GLY A 551 18.83 -13.37 15.57
N ARG A 552 18.44 -13.98 16.70
CA ARG A 552 18.31 -15.44 16.84
C ARG A 552 16.96 -15.82 17.43
N ALA A 553 15.99 -16.05 16.55
CA ALA A 553 14.67 -16.52 16.95
C ALA A 553 14.70 -18.02 17.33
N LEU A 554 14.15 -18.34 18.50
CA LEU A 554 13.84 -19.70 18.91
C LEU A 554 12.65 -20.23 18.10
N LYS A 555 12.53 -21.56 17.99
CA LYS A 555 11.40 -22.21 17.31
C LYS A 555 10.04 -21.76 17.87
N ALA A 556 9.95 -21.54 19.18
CA ALA A 556 8.72 -21.07 19.83
C ALA A 556 8.36 -19.64 19.40
N GLU A 557 9.34 -18.75 19.29
CA GLU A 557 9.14 -17.36 18.85
C GLU A 557 8.75 -17.31 17.36
N MET A 558 9.37 -18.14 16.53
CA MET A 558 8.97 -18.31 15.14
C MET A 558 7.54 -18.85 15.02
N THR A 559 7.17 -19.82 15.86
CA THR A 559 5.80 -20.33 15.90
C THR A 559 4.83 -19.23 16.34
N ASN A 560 5.22 -18.40 17.31
CA ASN A 560 4.43 -17.27 17.76
C ASN A 560 4.20 -16.25 16.63
N LEU A 561 5.26 -15.85 15.91
CA LEU A 561 5.16 -14.99 14.74
C LEU A 561 4.20 -15.57 13.69
N VAL A 562 4.34 -16.85 13.34
CA VAL A 562 3.44 -17.50 12.36
C VAL A 562 2.00 -17.55 12.86
N ARG A 563 1.76 -17.78 14.16
CA ARG A 563 0.40 -17.77 14.71
C ARG A 563 -0.28 -16.40 14.67
N HIS A 564 0.47 -15.31 14.52
CA HIS A 564 -0.06 -13.95 14.41
C HIS A 564 -0.11 -13.45 12.96
N CYS A 565 0.99 -13.59 12.23
CA CYS A 565 1.18 -12.99 10.91
C CYS A 565 1.14 -14.01 9.75
N GLY A 566 0.91 -15.29 10.04
CA GLY A 566 1.08 -16.35 9.06
C GLY A 566 2.51 -16.37 8.51
N PHE A 567 2.66 -16.62 7.22
CA PHE A 567 3.93 -16.54 6.51
C PHE A 567 4.30 -15.11 6.07
N GLY A 568 3.51 -14.11 6.47
CA GLY A 568 3.73 -12.69 6.15
C GLY A 568 2.87 -12.19 4.99
N GLU A 569 3.32 -11.11 4.38
CA GLU A 569 2.66 -10.45 3.25
C GLU A 569 3.15 -11.05 1.91
N PRO A 570 2.27 -11.64 1.09
CA PRO A 570 2.62 -12.14 -0.24
C PRO A 570 3.04 -11.03 -1.21
N SER A 571 4.06 -11.31 -2.03
CA SER A 571 4.47 -10.44 -3.13
C SER A 571 4.02 -11.02 -4.47
N LEU A 572 3.15 -10.31 -5.18
CA LEU A 572 2.67 -10.71 -6.51
C LEU A 572 3.83 -10.88 -7.50
N GLU A 573 4.77 -9.93 -7.50
CA GLU A 573 5.97 -9.98 -8.34
C GLU A 573 6.76 -11.26 -8.07
N ARG A 574 7.12 -11.54 -6.80
CA ARG A 574 7.83 -12.77 -6.45
C ARG A 574 7.05 -14.02 -6.85
N ALA A 575 5.73 -14.02 -6.68
CA ALA A 575 4.88 -15.17 -7.04
C ALA A 575 4.88 -15.44 -8.55
N MET A 576 4.87 -14.40 -9.38
CA MET A 576 5.02 -14.51 -10.84
C MET A 576 6.39 -15.08 -11.21
N TRP A 577 7.49 -14.47 -10.75
CA TRP A 577 8.84 -14.94 -11.12
C TRP A 577 9.24 -16.29 -10.52
N SER A 578 8.56 -16.77 -9.48
CA SER A 578 8.85 -18.05 -8.83
C SER A 578 8.54 -19.26 -9.72
N VAL A 579 7.61 -19.13 -10.68
CA VAL A 579 7.28 -20.21 -11.62
C VAL A 579 8.39 -20.37 -12.67
N ASP A 580 8.95 -19.27 -13.16
CA ASP A 580 10.00 -19.29 -14.19
C ASP A 580 11.38 -19.70 -13.65
N ASN A 581 11.67 -19.40 -12.38
CA ASN A 581 12.97 -19.67 -11.77
C ASN A 581 13.15 -21.10 -11.20
N SER A 582 12.22 -22.03 -11.44
CA SER A 582 12.41 -23.43 -11.03
C SER A 582 13.55 -24.17 -11.78
N TYR A 583 14.27 -23.49 -12.68
CA TYR A 583 15.45 -24.02 -13.38
C TYR A 583 16.77 -23.27 -13.16
N ALA A 584 16.84 -22.23 -12.31
CA ALA A 584 18.07 -21.45 -12.15
C ALA A 584 18.39 -21.10 -10.69
N SER A 585 18.80 -22.09 -9.89
CA SER A 585 19.60 -21.83 -8.69
C SER A 585 20.66 -22.91 -8.47
N SER A 586 21.71 -22.86 -9.29
CA SER A 586 23.04 -23.29 -8.85
C SER A 586 24.11 -22.58 -9.66
N THR A 587 24.37 -21.31 -9.39
CA THR A 587 25.75 -20.80 -9.46
C THR A 587 25.92 -19.59 -8.56
N THR A 588 26.61 -19.84 -7.46
CA THR A 588 27.33 -18.89 -6.62
C THR A 588 28.27 -18.02 -7.46
N VAL A 589 28.31 -16.72 -7.18
CA VAL A 589 29.57 -15.95 -6.98
C VAL A 589 29.34 -14.99 -5.83
#